data_AF-A0A3D5E6P0-F1
#
_entry.id   AF-A0A3D5E6P0-F1
#
_cell.length_a   1.000
_cell.length_b   1.000
_cell.length_c   1.000
_cell.angle_alpha   90.00
_cell.angle_beta   90.00
_cell.angle_gamma   90.00
#
_symmetry.space_group_name_H-M   'P 1'
#
loop_
_entity.id
_entity.type
_entity.pdbx_description
1 polymer ?
#
loop_
_entity_poly.entity_id
_entity_poly.type
_entity_poly.pdbx_seq_one_letter_code
_entity_poly.pdbx_strand_id
1 'polypeptide(L)'
;MKIPLSWLKDYVDIELPPAEFAKRVTDAIAEVEGWELIGAQWDPKLVRVAEVLTVEPHPNADRLRLATVDAGEGPCTVVCGAPNVAA
;
A
#
# COMPACT_ATOMS: atom_id res chain seq x y z
N MET A 1 -6.76 15.80 8.40
CA MET A 1 -5.37 15.29 8.46
C MET A 1 -5.41 13.79 8.69
N LYS A 2 -4.54 12.99 8.07
CA LYS A 2 -4.47 11.52 8.30
C LYS A 2 -3.16 11.17 9.01
N ILE A 3 -3.23 10.25 9.98
CA ILE A 3 -2.08 9.81 10.77
C ILE A 3 -2.17 8.29 10.94
N PRO A 4 -1.08 7.53 10.68
CA PRO A 4 -1.06 6.10 10.97
C PRO A 4 -1.15 5.83 12.47
N LEU A 5 -2.09 4.97 12.87
CA LEU A 5 -2.20 4.58 14.28
C LEU A 5 -0.97 3.80 14.77
N SER A 6 -0.31 3.04 13.88
CA SER A 6 0.95 2.37 14.19
C SER A 6 2.05 3.35 14.57
N TRP A 7 2.17 4.47 13.85
CA TRP A 7 3.16 5.50 14.15
C TRP A 7 2.86 6.21 15.47
N LEU A 8 1.60 6.47 15.79
CA LEU A 8 1.22 7.05 17.10
C LEU A 8 1.58 6.12 18.27
N LYS A 9 1.47 4.81 18.07
CA LYS A 9 1.83 3.79 19.06
C LYS A 9 3.32 3.76 19.40
N ASP A 10 4.18 4.33 18.56
CA ASP A 10 5.61 4.49 18.86
C ASP A 10 5.86 5.53 19.95
N TYR A 11 4.89 6.40 20.24
CA TYR A 11 5.02 7.50 21.21
C TYR A 11 4.13 7.34 22.45
N VAL A 12 2.99 6.66 22.33
CA VAL A 12 2.02 6.50 23.42
C VAL A 12 1.37 5.13 23.34
N ASP A 13 1.18 4.49 24.49
CA ASP A 13 0.47 3.22 24.60
C ASP A 13 -1.02 3.40 24.25
N ILE A 14 -1.44 2.77 23.15
CA ILE A 14 -2.82 2.80 22.66
C ILE A 14 -3.30 1.35 22.49
N GLU A 15 -4.06 0.88 23.48
CA GLU A 15 -4.66 -0.46 23.47
C GLU A 15 -6.10 -0.48 22.96
N LEU A 16 -6.72 0.70 22.78
CA LEU A 16 -8.10 0.82 22.35
C LEU A 16 -8.28 0.39 20.88
N PRO A 17 -9.42 -0.23 20.53
CA PRO A 17 -9.82 -0.43 19.14
C PRO A 17 -9.89 0.92 18.39
N PRO A 18 -9.58 0.96 17.08
CA PRO A 18 -9.54 2.21 16.30
C PRO A 18 -10.81 3.07 16.41
N ALA A 19 -11.99 2.46 16.41
CA ALA A 19 -13.26 3.18 16.54
C ALA A 19 -13.43 3.88 17.90
N GLU A 20 -13.01 3.22 18.99
CA GLU A 20 -13.08 3.78 20.33
C GLU A 20 -12.01 4.86 20.54
N PHE A 21 -10.79 4.62 20.03
CA PHE A 21 -9.73 5.61 20.02
C PHE A 21 -10.15 6.89 19.27
N ALA A 22 -10.71 6.75 18.06
CA ALA A 22 -11.18 7.87 17.26
C ALA A 22 -12.23 8.70 18.00
N LYS A 23 -13.22 8.04 18.62
CA LYS A 23 -14.24 8.72 19.43
C LYS A 23 -13.61 9.52 20.58
N ARG A 24 -12.67 8.92 21.31
CA ARG A 24 -12.02 9.56 22.46
C ARG A 24 -11.19 10.78 22.05
N VAL A 25 -10.54 10.72 20.88
CA VAL A 25 -9.80 11.86 20.32
C VAL A 25 -10.78 12.98 19.92
N THR A 26 -11.90 12.64 19.28
CA THR A 26 -12.98 13.60 18.96
C THR A 26 -13.52 14.30 20.20
N ASP A 27 -13.76 13.56 21.28
CA ASP A 27 -14.34 14.11 22.51
C ASP A 27 -13.36 15.03 23.29
N ALA A 28 -12.05 14.86 23.11
CA ALA A 28 -11.04 15.51 23.97
C ALA A 28 -10.11 16.50 23.27
N ILE A 29 -9.83 16.32 21.97
CA ILE A 29 -8.73 17.03 21.28
C ILE A 29 -9.23 17.68 20.00
N ALA A 30 -9.67 16.87 19.04
CA ALA A 30 -10.05 17.32 17.71
C ALA A 30 -10.90 16.25 17.02
N GLU A 31 -11.86 16.69 16.20
CA GLU A 31 -12.75 15.82 15.46
C GLU A 31 -11.99 14.85 14.53
N VAL A 32 -12.31 13.57 14.66
CA VAL A 32 -11.86 12.51 13.75
C VAL A 32 -13.01 12.17 12.80
N GLU A 33 -12.91 12.65 11.57
CA GLU A 33 -13.92 12.44 10.51
C GLU A 33 -14.12 10.96 10.15
N GLY A 34 -13.08 10.12 10.33
CA GLY A 34 -13.15 8.70 10.05
C GLY A 34 -11.82 7.98 10.21
N TRP A 35 -11.87 6.64 10.11
CA TRP A 35 -10.69 5.78 10.11
C TRP A 35 -10.86 4.66 9.07
N GLU A 36 -9.74 4.14 8.60
CA GLU A 36 -9.70 3.06 7.62
C GLU A 36 -8.63 2.02 8.00
N LEU A 37 -8.92 0.75 7.76
CA LEU A 37 -7.93 -0.33 7.89
C LEU A 37 -7.26 -0.54 6.54
N ILE A 38 -5.99 -0.16 6.44
CA ILE A 38 -5.20 -0.32 5.22
C ILE A 38 -5.00 -1.82 4.94
N GLY A 39 -5.29 -2.22 3.70
CA GLY A 39 -5.10 -3.60 3.24
C GLY A 39 -6.19 -4.59 3.67
N ALA A 40 -7.30 -4.15 4.28
CA ALA A 40 -8.38 -5.03 4.74
C ALA A 40 -8.97 -5.95 3.66
N GLN A 41 -8.86 -5.56 2.39
CA GLN A 41 -9.40 -6.31 1.25
C GLN A 41 -8.33 -7.06 0.45
N TRP A 42 -7.06 -7.00 0.86
CA TRP A 42 -5.98 -7.66 0.15
C TRP A 42 -5.96 -9.15 0.52
N ASP A 43 -5.82 -10.01 -0.47
CA ASP A 43 -5.49 -11.42 -0.21
C ASP A 43 -3.97 -11.52 0.03
N PRO A 44 -3.53 -11.86 1.26
CA PRO A 44 -2.12 -12.02 1.58
C PRO A 44 -1.47 -13.22 0.89
N LYS A 45 -2.16 -13.96 0.02
CA LYS A 45 -1.56 -14.97 -0.87
C LYS A 45 -1.30 -14.44 -2.27
N LEU A 46 -2.01 -13.39 -2.70
CA LEU A 46 -1.94 -12.84 -4.06
C LEU A 46 -1.10 -11.58 -4.17
N VAL A 47 -0.86 -10.86 -3.06
CA VAL A 47 -0.06 -9.63 -3.03
C VAL A 47 1.33 -9.93 -2.48
N ARG A 48 2.38 -9.66 -3.26
CA ARG A 48 3.78 -9.93 -2.92
C ARG A 48 4.67 -8.76 -3.34
N VAL A 49 5.84 -8.68 -2.70
CA VAL A 49 6.92 -7.79 -3.15
C VAL A 49 7.69 -8.52 -4.24
N ALA A 50 8.02 -7.80 -5.32
CA ALA A 50 8.84 -8.30 -6.42
C ALA A 50 9.84 -7.22 -6.84
N GLU A 51 11.00 -7.64 -7.30
CA GLU A 51 12.01 -6.78 -7.92
C GLU A 51 11.70 -6.62 -9.41
N VAL A 52 11.86 -5.42 -9.95
CA VAL A 52 11.76 -5.17 -11.39
C VAL A 52 13.13 -5.39 -12.01
N LEU A 53 13.25 -6.38 -12.89
CA LEU A 53 14.52 -6.75 -13.53
C LEU A 53 14.75 -5.98 -14.83
N THR A 54 13.70 -5.83 -15.65
CA THR A 54 13.76 -5.10 -16.94
C THR A 54 12.44 -4.41 -17.23
N VAL A 55 12.50 -3.33 -18.03
CA VAL A 55 11.32 -2.59 -18.50
C VAL A 55 11.49 -2.26 -19.98
N GLU A 56 10.57 -2.76 -20.80
CA GLU A 56 10.58 -2.60 -22.26
C GLU A 56 9.26 -1.94 -22.73
N PRO A 57 9.26 -1.22 -23.87
CA PRO A 57 8.01 -0.70 -24.45
C PRO A 57 7.09 -1.85 -24.88
N HIS A 58 5.79 -1.70 -24.65
CA HIS A 58 4.83 -2.69 -25.14
C HIS A 58 4.69 -2.57 -26.67
N PRO A 59 4.80 -3.68 -27.44
CA PRO A 59 4.86 -3.62 -28.90
C PRO A 59 3.58 -3.08 -29.56
N ASN A 60 2.45 -3.23 -28.88
CA ASN A 60 1.12 -2.85 -29.40
C ASN A 60 0.44 -1.73 -28.58
N ALA A 61 1.15 -1.04 -27.70
CA ALA A 61 0.53 0.00 -26.86
C ALA A 61 1.52 1.08 -26.40
N ASP A 62 1.28 2.32 -26.81
CA ASP A 62 2.20 3.45 -26.56
C ASP A 62 2.32 3.84 -25.09
N ARG A 63 1.29 3.53 -24.27
CA ARG A 63 1.21 3.91 -22.85
C ARG A 63 1.50 2.77 -21.89
N LEU A 64 1.91 1.60 -22.39
CA LEU A 64 2.17 0.42 -21.59
C LEU A 64 3.63 -0.02 -21.74
N ARG A 65 4.14 -0.62 -20.67
CA ARG A 65 5.45 -1.25 -20.59
C ARG A 65 5.27 -2.73 -20.32
N LEU A 66 6.19 -3.54 -20.81
CA LEU A 66 6.41 -4.91 -20.36
C LEU A 66 7.51 -4.85 -19.30
N ALA A 67 7.16 -5.19 -18.06
CA ALA A 67 8.11 -5.29 -16.96
C ALA A 67 8.34 -6.77 -16.64
N THR A 68 9.59 -7.21 -16.68
CA THR A 68 9.97 -8.52 -16.11
C THR A 68 10.28 -8.33 -14.65
N VAL A 69 9.60 -9.07 -13.78
CA VAL A 69 9.72 -8.99 -12.33
C VAL A 69 10.05 -10.34 -11.72
N ASP A 70 10.70 -10.37 -10.57
CA ASP A 70 10.95 -11.59 -9.80
C ASP A 70 10.48 -11.43 -8.36
N ALA A 71 9.60 -12.35 -7.93
CA ALA A 71 9.05 -12.43 -6.58
C ALA A 71 9.66 -13.56 -5.74
N GLY A 72 10.77 -14.17 -6.19
CA GLY A 72 11.44 -15.31 -5.58
C GLY A 72 11.04 -16.68 -6.18
N GLU A 73 10.16 -16.70 -7.19
CA GLU A 73 9.73 -17.92 -7.90
C GLU A 73 10.25 -17.95 -9.35
N GLY A 74 11.13 -17.01 -9.68
CA GLY A 74 11.71 -16.83 -11.00
C GLY A 74 11.03 -15.70 -11.79
N PRO A 75 11.67 -15.24 -12.89
CA PRO A 75 11.19 -14.08 -13.63
C PRO A 75 9.84 -14.33 -14.31
N CYS A 76 8.92 -13.37 -14.18
CA CYS A 76 7.67 -13.33 -14.92
C CYS A 76 7.45 -11.95 -15.57
N THR A 77 6.74 -11.92 -16.70
CA THR A 77 6.49 -10.66 -17.42
C THR A 77 5.07 -10.18 -17.14
N VAL A 78 4.94 -8.91 -16.73
CA VAL A 78 3.68 -8.24 -16.47
C VAL A 78 3.56 -6.96 -17.30
N VAL A 79 2.32 -6.55 -17.55
CA VAL A 79 2.02 -5.29 -18.25
C VAL A 79 1.81 -4.20 -17.20
N CYS A 80 2.55 -3.09 -17.29
CA CYS A 80 2.42 -1.96 -16.39
C CYS A 80 2.28 -0.63 -17.16
N GLY A 81 1.33 0.20 -16.75
CA GLY A 81 1.12 1.54 -17.32
C GLY A 81 1.64 2.69 -16.45
N ALA A 82 2.23 2.40 -15.29
CA ALA A 82 2.72 3.42 -14.38
C ALA A 82 3.97 4.10 -14.99
N PRO A 83 4.00 5.45 -15.10
CA PRO A 83 5.11 6.15 -15.75
C PRO A 83 6.42 6.12 -14.95
N ASN A 84 6.34 5.76 -13.66
CA ASN A 84 7.47 5.67 -12.74
C ASN A 84 8.02 4.25 -12.57
N VAL A 85 7.58 3.28 -13.39
CA VAL A 85 8.16 1.93 -13.37
C VAL A 85 9.55 1.96 -14.02
N ALA A 86 10.55 1.44 -13.29
CA ALA A 86 11.94 1.34 -13.71
C ALA A 86 12.58 0.08 -13.08
N ALA A 87 13.67 -0.40 -13.68
CA ALA A 87 14.56 -1.39 -13.11
C ALA A 87 15.71 -0.70 -12.38
#